data_AF-A0A354X7C5-F1
#
_entry.id   AF-A0A354X7C5-F1
#
_cell.length_a   1.000
_cell.length_b   1.000
_cell.length_c   1.000
_cell.angle_alpha   90.00
_cell.angle_beta   90.00
_cell.angle_gamma   90.00
#
_symmetry.space_group_name_H-M   'P 1'
#
loop_
_entity.id
_entity.type
_entity.pdbx_description
1 polymer ?
#
loop_
_entity_poly.entity_id
_entity_poly.type
_entity_poly.pdbx_seq_one_letter_code
_entity_poly.pdbx_strand_id
1 'polypeptide(L)' 'FIDVVDGYELSKISTGNADRRKMIEGRYPVTAVVPDGKGIISDPEIDLVIVTSPNTQHFYWAREALLAGKHVV' A
#
# COMPACT_ATOMS: atom_id res chain seq x y z
N PHE A 1 6.09 3.20 11.10
CA PHE A 1 5.09 4.17 10.63
C PHE A 1 3.69 3.60 10.79
N ILE A 2 3.37 2.44 10.22
CA ILE A 2 2.15 1.67 10.56
C ILE A 2 2.48 0.29 11.12
N ASP A 3 3.61 -0.27 10.68
CA ASP A 3 4.25 -1.51 11.13
C ASP A 3 4.61 -1.56 12.63
N VAL A 4 4.54 -0.42 13.32
CA VAL A 4 4.81 -0.29 14.77
C VAL A 4 3.55 -0.02 15.57
N VAL A 5 2.38 -0.03 14.93
CA VAL A 5 1.09 0.19 15.58
C VAL A 5 0.47 -1.18 15.84
N ASP A 6 0.24 -1.50 17.11
CA ASP A 6 -0.38 -2.77 17.49
C ASP A 6 -1.74 -2.97 16.82
N GLY A 7 -1.98 -4.18 16.32
CA GLY A 7 -3.20 -4.54 15.60
C GLY A 7 -3.17 -4.24 14.10
N TYR A 8 -2.08 -3.69 13.56
CA TYR A 8 -1.89 -3.52 12.11
C TYR A 8 -0.73 -4.36 11.59
N GLU A 9 -0.88 -4.84 10.35
CA GLU A 9 0.17 -5.54 9.62
C GLU A 9 0.44 -4.83 8.29
N LEU A 10 1.71 -4.55 8.00
CA LEU A 10 2.13 -3.98 6.71
C LEU A 10 2.36 -5.11 5.70
N SER A 11 1.30 -5.56 5.03
CA SER A 11 1.35 -6.71 4.13
C SER A 11 1.83 -6.38 2.70
N LYS A 12 1.52 -5.18 2.17
CA LYS A 12 1.92 -4.76 0.82
C LYS A 12 2.37 -3.31 0.71
N ILE A 13 3.34 -3.06 -0.19
CA ILE A 13 3.76 -1.72 -0.61
C ILE A 13 3.81 -1.65 -2.14
N SER A 14 3.30 -0.56 -2.71
CA SER A 14 3.39 -0.33 -4.16
C SER A 14 4.58 0.56 -4.50
N THR A 15 5.41 0.13 -5.46
CA THR A 15 6.42 0.99 -6.07
C THR A 15 6.87 0.50 -7.44
N GLY A 16 6.93 1.43 -8.40
CA GLY A 16 7.56 1.20 -9.70
C GLY A 16 9.09 1.43 -9.71
N ASN A 17 9.66 1.97 -8.63
CA ASN A 17 11.08 2.30 -8.56
C ASN A 17 11.90 1.13 -8.01
N ALA A 18 12.90 0.68 -8.78
CA ALA A 18 13.71 -0.49 -8.45
C ALA A 18 14.60 -0.30 -7.21
N ASP A 19 15.12 0.90 -6.98
CA ASP A 19 15.96 1.19 -5.81
C ASP A 19 15.12 1.18 -4.53
N ARG A 20 13.90 1.74 -4.59
CA ARG A 20 12.94 1.67 -3.48
C ARG A 20 12.53 0.24 -3.17
N ARG A 21 12.36 -0.61 -4.18
CA ARG A 21 12.05 -2.03 -3.97
C ARG A 21 13.13 -2.71 -3.13
N LYS A 22 14.41 -2.57 -3.48
CA LYS A 22 15.52 -3.13 -2.70
C LYS A 22 15.54 -2.61 -1.27
N MET A 23 15.30 -1.31 -1.08
CA MET A 23 15.21 -0.71 0.26
C MET A 23 14.05 -1.30 1.08
N ILE A 24 12.89 -1.51 0.46
CA ILE A 24 11.72 -2.10 1.11
C ILE A 24 12.00 -3.55 1.50
N GLU A 25 12.54 -4.37 0.60
CA GLU A 25 12.86 -5.77 0.86
C GLU A 25 13.82 -5.93 2.05
N GLY A 26 14.80 -5.01 2.20
CA GLY A 26 15.70 -5.02 3.36
C GLY A 26 15.05 -4.56 4.67
N ARG A 27 14.09 -3.62 4.60
CA ARG A 27 13.45 -3.03 5.80
C ARG A 27 12.23 -3.82 6.28
N TYR A 28 11.48 -4.39 5.35
CA TYR A 28 10.21 -5.07 5.59
C TYR A 28 10.21 -6.43 4.86
N PRO A 29 10.95 -7.42 5.39
CA PRO A 29 11.21 -8.68 4.69
C PRO A 29 9.97 -9.55 4.45
N VAL A 30 8.88 -9.30 5.18
CA VAL A 30 7.60 -10.03 5.06
C VAL A 30 6.54 -9.27 4.24
N THR A 31 6.89 -8.10 3.70
CA THR A 31 5.96 -7.25 2.94
C THR A 31 6.12 -7.47 1.44
N ALA A 32 5.03 -7.77 0.74
CA ALA A 32 5.08 -7.93 -0.71
C ALA A 32 5.17 -6.58 -1.43
N VAL A 33 6.07 -6.49 -2.41
CA VAL A 33 6.20 -5.30 -3.26
C VAL A 33 5.45 -5.50 -4.57
N VAL A 34 4.46 -4.65 -4.83
CA VAL A 34 3.65 -4.67 -6.05
C VAL A 34 3.97 -3.46 -6.94
N PRO A 35 3.73 -3.53 -8.26
CA PRO A 35 4.12 -2.45 -9.18
C PRO A 35 3.26 -1.18 -9.00
N ASP A 36 2.01 -1.31 -8.58
CA ASP A 36 1.06 -0.21 -8.43
C ASP A 36 -0.01 -0.48 -7.35
N GLY A 37 -0.85 0.53 -7.10
CA GLY A 37 -1.91 0.46 -6.09
C GLY A 37 -3.00 -0.56 -6.38
N LYS A 38 -3.19 -1.02 -7.62
CA LYS A 38 -4.24 -2.00 -7.95
C LYS A 38 -3.99 -3.34 -7.25
N GLY A 39 -2.73 -3.78 -7.21
CA GLY A 39 -2.35 -5.02 -6.52
C GLY A 39 -2.54 -5.00 -4.99
N ILE A 40 -2.77 -3.81 -4.43
CA ILE A 40 -3.16 -3.60 -3.04
C ILE A 40 -4.69 -3.57 -2.95
N ILE A 41 -5.34 -2.71 -3.75
CA ILE A 41 -6.79 -2.46 -3.68
C ILE A 41 -7.62 -3.72 -3.98
N SER A 42 -7.18 -4.55 -4.94
CA SER A 42 -7.89 -5.76 -5.32
C SER A 42 -7.68 -6.94 -4.38
N ASP A 43 -6.81 -6.83 -3.38
CA ASP A 43 -6.54 -7.92 -2.45
C ASP A 43 -7.68 -8.02 -1.42
N PRO A 44 -8.43 -9.14 -1.36
CA PRO A 44 -9.50 -9.30 -0.37
C PRO A 44 -9.00 -9.25 1.08
N GLU A 45 -7.74 -9.61 1.34
CA GLU A 45 -7.17 -9.70 2.70
C GLU A 45 -6.67 -8.34 3.25
N ILE A 46 -6.73 -7.27 2.46
CA ILE A 46 -6.31 -5.93 2.91
C ILE A 46 -7.52 -5.15 3.39
N ASP A 47 -7.52 -4.69 4.64
CA ASP A 47 -8.62 -3.88 5.20
C ASP A 47 -8.43 -2.36 5.00
N LEU A 48 -7.18 -1.91 5.04
CA LEU A 48 -6.78 -0.50 5.04
C LEU A 48 -5.74 -0.21 3.94
N VAL A 49 -5.97 0.87 3.18
CA VAL A 49 -5.04 1.40 2.18
C VAL A 49 -4.55 2.79 2.61
N ILE A 50 -3.24 2.96 2.70
CA ILE A 50 -2.61 4.27 2.97
C ILE A 50 -2.14 4.88 1.63
N VAL A 51 -2.69 6.03 1.26
CA VAL A 51 -2.40 6.68 -0.03
C VAL A 51 -1.26 7.68 0.13
N THR A 52 -0.06 7.26 -0.26
CA THR A 52 1.17 8.09 -0.23
C THR A 52 1.73 8.37 -1.62
N SER A 53 0.91 8.28 -2.66
CA SER A 53 1.28 8.62 -4.05
C SER A 53 1.49 10.14 -4.21
N PRO A 54 1.86 10.70 -5.37
CA PRO A 54 1.81 12.15 -5.57
C PRO A 54 0.39 12.70 -5.38
N ASN A 55 0.24 13.94 -4.90
CA ASN A 55 -1.06 14.58 -4.64
C ASN A 55 -2.04 14.51 -5.82
N THR A 56 -1.54 14.61 -7.06
CA THR A 56 -2.34 14.51 -8.29
C THR A 56 -3.00 13.14 -8.48
N GLN A 57 -2.51 12.10 -7.80
CA GLN A 57 -3.02 10.74 -7.84
C GLN A 57 -3.78 10.33 -6.58
N HIS A 58 -3.76 11.15 -5.51
CA HIS A 58 -4.44 10.82 -4.25
C HIS A 58 -5.92 10.53 -4.46
N PHE A 59 -6.63 11.43 -5.15
CA PHE A 59 -8.06 11.29 -5.38
C PHE A 59 -8.39 10.00 -6.13
N TYR A 60 -7.61 9.68 -7.17
CA TYR A 60 -7.81 8.46 -7.95
C TYR A 60 -7.69 7.23 -7.04
N TRP A 61 -6.57 7.05 -6.33
CA TRP A 61 -6.35 5.87 -5.52
C TRP A 61 -7.27 5.77 -4.31
N ALA A 62 -7.56 6.88 -3.65
CA ALA A 62 -8.51 6.92 -2.53
C ALA A 62 -9.92 6.53 -3.00
N ARG A 63 -10.38 7.06 -4.14
CA ARG A 63 -11.69 6.71 -4.72
C ARG A 63 -11.75 5.23 -5.07
N GLU A 64 -10.73 4.69 -5.76
CA GLU A 64 -10.71 3.27 -6.13
C GLU A 64 -10.71 2.36 -4.89
N ALA A 65 -9.95 2.69 -3.85
CA ALA A 65 -9.91 1.92 -2.61
C ALA A 65 -11.25 1.95 -1.85
N LEU A 66 -11.89 3.13 -1.74
CA LEU A 66 -13.22 3.25 -1.13
C LEU A 66 -14.28 2.47 -1.92
N LEU A 67 -14.26 2.53 -3.26
CA LEU A 67 -15.18 1.77 -4.11
C LEU A 67 -14.98 0.26 -3.98
N ALA A 68 -13.76 -0.19 -3.65
CA ALA A 68 -13.44 -1.59 -3.33
C ALA A 68 -13.78 -1.98 -1.88
N GLY A 69 -14.40 -1.08 -1.10
CA GLY A 69 -14.80 -1.35 0.28
C GLY A 69 -13.66 -1.29 1.29
N LYS A 70 -12.51 -0.70 0.94
CA LYS A 70 -11.35 -0.58 1.82
C LYS A 70 -11.43 0.71 2.65
N HIS A 71 -10.88 0.69 3.86
CA HIS A 71 -10.60 1.92 4.59
C HIS A 71 -9.45 2.67 3.93
N VAL A 72 -9.47 4.00 3.99
CA VAL A 72 -8.47 4.85 3.33
C VAL A 72 -7.96 5.93 4.30
N VAL A 73 -6.64 6.10 4.33
CA VAL A 73 -5.93 7.19 5.03
C VAL A 73 -4.95 7.88 4.07
#